data_AF-A0AAD8AIC2-F1
#
_entry.id   AF-A0AAD8AIC2-F1
#
_cell.length_a   1.000
_cell.length_b   1.000
_cell.length_c   1.000
_cell.angle_alpha   90.00
_cell.angle_beta   90.00
_cell.angle_gamma   90.00
#
_symmetry.space_group_name_H-M   'P 1'
#
loop_
_entity.id
_entity.type
_entity.pdbx_description
1 polymer ?
#
loop_
_entity_poly.entity_id
_entity_poly.type
_entity_poly.pdbx_seq_one_letter_code
_entity_poly.pdbx_strand_id
1 'polypeptide(L)'
;FEEYAWESLILPAMDAGCLGFIIQTSDVTFIVKTFSRLSHSPKSTYRANRRFLYLPANINPQRELHNVINQLYSQREMDFMPDMVIANLTVQHHLNTTKSHCLLQKGEYIHIELITHKYVGPRPSEFITLDIWTPQDGFKKHANLYPDKLSNLMGKEIIVTSFSYPPVSVVIPNGNSSIYDGLEFHIVKEWAKENNFSWSVIYRPEEGWSVIWDNGSGLGLTGNVASDLVDVGFGAVYLWERDHLYVDYSSIYFTTFLTAVVPKPKLLPGWMVVISPFAVDMWTAMGSAFVFVTAVIYVTSLCSTKLLVTGRGKTVSNEYSTWKGCIFRNLGLLVLQVPSDERDWSTPRFVPMRHLIAWLIFFYFVVTTAYCGGLATVLTVPRYEKPIETPHDMADHNTIWGALDDVFVAFLKDSYDPKMQKVARNNIVENEEYFEKIIPSGEMGFVVEKMQNGHFAMAPFINEQTMQKLRLMKDTYVEGPCAFALRKGSPYMNIINPILRKLRDAGLVLYWEDMTVRNFMSTRDQLAVINSRKGPENTPTQLHLRH
;
A
#
# COMPACT_ATOMS: atom_id res chain seq x y z
N PHE A 1 0.81 14.50 27.74
CA PHE A 1 -0.14 15.62 27.72
C PHE A 1 -0.80 15.74 29.08
N GLU A 2 -0.26 16.56 29.98
CA GLU A 2 -0.91 16.89 31.26
C GLU A 2 -1.94 18.00 31.04
N GLU A 3 -3.14 17.85 31.61
CA GLU A 3 -4.25 18.80 31.51
C GLU A 3 -3.96 20.05 32.33
N TYR A 4 -3.24 21.01 31.75
CA TYR A 4 -3.22 22.35 32.31
C TYR A 4 -4.61 22.96 32.18
N ALA A 5 -5.06 23.68 33.21
CA ALA A 5 -6.37 24.33 33.21
C ALA A 5 -6.63 25.18 31.95
N TRP A 6 -5.58 25.81 31.41
CA TRP A 6 -5.64 26.64 30.19
C TRP A 6 -5.96 25.87 28.90
N GLU A 7 -5.66 24.57 28.84
CA GLU A 7 -5.96 23.75 27.66
C GLU A 7 -7.45 23.69 27.39
N SER A 8 -8.25 23.54 28.45
CA SER A 8 -9.71 23.49 28.37
C SER A 8 -10.34 24.78 27.83
N LEU A 9 -9.60 25.91 27.89
CA LEU A 9 -10.05 27.19 27.36
C LEU A 9 -9.63 27.40 25.91
N ILE A 10 -8.39 27.04 25.56
CA ILE A 10 -7.80 27.33 24.25
C ILE A 10 -8.23 26.29 23.21
N LEU A 11 -8.22 25.01 23.57
CA LEU A 11 -8.47 23.91 22.64
C LEU A 11 -9.86 23.99 21.97
N PRO A 12 -10.96 24.26 22.69
CA PRO A 12 -12.27 24.40 22.05
C PRO A 12 -12.32 25.54 21.03
N ALA A 13 -11.62 26.65 21.28
CA ALA A 13 -11.55 27.75 20.33
C ALA A 13 -10.72 27.39 19.10
N MET A 14 -9.62 26.64 19.28
CA MET A 14 -8.83 26.11 18.17
C MET A 14 -9.65 25.17 17.28
N ASP A 15 -10.44 24.29 17.89
CA ASP A 15 -11.30 23.31 17.20
C ASP A 15 -12.57 23.92 16.59
N ALA A 16 -13.05 25.04 17.15
CA ALA A 16 -14.15 25.81 16.56
C ALA A 16 -13.79 26.52 15.25
N GLY A 17 -12.53 26.45 14.80
CA GLY A 17 -12.08 27.03 13.55
C GLY A 17 -11.59 28.49 13.64
N CYS A 18 -11.29 28.98 14.84
CA CYS A 18 -10.75 30.32 15.01
C CYS A 18 -9.38 30.47 14.33
N LEU A 19 -9.30 31.37 13.36
CA LEU A 19 -8.08 31.65 12.59
C LEU A 19 -7.17 32.71 13.24
N GLY A 20 -7.68 33.46 14.21
CA GLY A 20 -6.97 34.57 14.85
C GLY A 20 -7.10 34.55 16.36
N PHE A 21 -5.99 34.76 17.06
CA PHE A 21 -5.92 34.81 18.52
C PHE A 21 -5.29 36.12 18.98
N ILE A 22 -6.03 36.87 19.79
CA ILE A 22 -5.52 38.04 20.52
C ILE A 22 -5.29 37.59 21.96
N ILE A 23 -4.06 37.64 22.42
CA ILE A 23 -3.64 37.04 23.68
C ILE A 23 -2.96 38.10 24.53
N GLN A 24 -3.53 38.38 25.70
CA GLN A 24 -2.86 39.20 26.71
C GLN A 24 -2.17 38.27 27.71
N THR A 25 -0.84 38.37 27.83
CA THR A 25 -0.05 37.51 28.73
C THR A 25 1.14 38.26 29.32
N SER A 26 1.55 37.85 30.53
CA SER A 26 2.81 38.26 31.14
C SER A 26 4.00 37.45 30.62
N ASP A 27 3.76 36.21 30.18
CA ASP A 27 4.76 35.29 29.62
C ASP A 27 4.32 34.82 28.24
N VAL A 28 4.94 35.39 27.20
CA VAL A 28 4.68 35.04 25.80
C VAL A 28 5.24 33.65 25.50
N THR A 29 6.41 33.32 26.05
CA THR A 29 7.10 32.04 25.84
C THR A 29 6.23 30.87 26.30
N PHE A 30 5.64 30.97 27.49
CA PHE A 30 4.75 29.95 28.00
C PHE A 30 3.54 29.71 27.08
N ILE A 31 2.92 30.77 26.58
CA ILE A 31 1.75 30.65 25.70
C ILE A 31 2.13 30.08 24.34
N VAL A 32 3.27 30.48 23.76
CA VAL A 32 3.77 29.91 22.49
C VAL A 32 3.97 28.41 22.60
N LYS A 33 4.62 27.95 23.67
CA LYS A 33 4.77 26.52 23.96
C LYS A 33 3.43 25.81 24.15
N THR A 34 2.47 26.48 24.78
CA THR A 34 1.11 25.95 24.98
C THR A 34 0.39 25.76 23.65
N PHE A 35 0.38 26.74 22.75
CA PHE A 35 -0.24 26.60 21.42
C PHE A 35 0.47 25.55 20.56
N SER A 36 1.80 25.51 20.59
CA SER A 36 2.60 24.49 19.91
C SER A 36 2.23 23.09 20.39
N ARG A 37 2.17 22.87 21.70
CA ARG A 37 1.79 21.59 22.31
C ARG A 37 0.34 21.20 22.04
N LEU A 38 -0.61 22.14 22.14
CA LEU A 38 -2.02 21.89 21.83
C LEU A 38 -2.22 21.52 20.36
N SER A 39 -1.46 22.14 19.45
CA SER A 39 -1.50 21.80 18.03
C SER A 39 -1.08 20.34 17.80
N HIS A 40 -0.08 19.84 18.54
CA HIS A 40 0.35 18.43 18.51
C HIS A 40 -0.58 17.46 19.25
N SER A 41 -1.48 17.95 20.09
CA SER A 41 -2.36 17.08 20.85
C SER A 41 -3.25 16.27 19.91
N PRO A 42 -3.45 14.96 20.16
CA PRO A 42 -4.40 14.16 19.39
C PRO A 42 -5.83 14.69 19.51
N LYS A 43 -6.13 15.46 20.57
CA LYS A 43 -7.44 16.11 20.78
C LYS A 43 -7.68 17.28 19.81
N SER A 44 -6.63 17.88 19.24
CA SER A 44 -6.75 18.97 18.27
C SER A 44 -7.19 18.42 16.91
N THR A 45 -8.38 18.81 16.48
CA THR A 45 -9.02 18.33 15.26
C THR A 45 -8.90 19.31 14.11
N TYR A 46 -8.98 20.62 14.38
CA TYR A 46 -8.97 21.65 13.34
C TYR A 46 -7.56 22.13 12.98
N ARG A 47 -7.19 21.99 11.72
CA ARG A 47 -5.83 22.25 11.19
C ARG A 47 -5.84 23.51 10.34
N ALA A 48 -5.14 24.55 10.78
CA ALA A 48 -5.07 25.83 10.07
C ALA A 48 -3.85 26.64 10.48
N ASN A 49 -3.35 27.45 9.54
CA ASN A 49 -2.38 28.50 9.81
C ASN A 49 -3.10 29.61 10.57
N ARG A 50 -2.66 29.84 11.82
CA ARG A 50 -3.30 30.79 12.73
C ARG A 50 -2.48 32.06 12.85
N ARG A 51 -3.18 33.18 13.00
CA ARG A 51 -2.61 34.49 13.24
C ARG A 51 -2.63 34.80 14.74
N PHE A 52 -1.50 35.22 15.27
CA PHE A 52 -1.36 35.53 16.69
C PHE A 52 -1.01 37.00 16.89
N LEU A 53 -1.67 37.65 17.83
CA LEU A 53 -1.34 38.98 18.33
C LEU A 53 -1.17 38.90 19.85
N TYR A 54 0.07 39.07 20.31
CA TYR A 54 0.41 39.07 21.72
C TYR A 54 0.45 40.50 22.25
N LEU A 55 -0.30 40.74 23.33
CA LEU A 55 -0.36 41.99 24.05
C LEU A 55 0.33 41.80 25.41
N PRO A 56 1.23 42.72 25.82
CA PRO A 56 1.94 42.59 27.07
C PRO A 56 1.01 42.93 28.23
N ALA A 57 0.99 42.09 29.26
CA ALA A 57 0.22 42.37 30.48
C ALA A 57 0.88 43.45 31.35
N ASN A 58 2.22 43.54 31.32
CA ASN A 58 3.02 44.50 32.08
C ASN A 58 3.91 45.32 31.15
N ILE A 59 4.19 46.57 31.53
CA ILE A 59 5.13 47.45 30.82
C ILE A 59 6.55 47.09 31.29
N ASN A 60 7.25 46.25 30.52
CA ASN A 60 8.63 45.88 30.82
C ASN A 60 9.62 46.92 30.25
N PRO A 61 10.79 47.13 30.89
CA PRO A 61 11.86 47.94 30.33
C PRO A 61 12.25 47.43 28.94
N GLN A 62 12.39 48.36 27.98
CA GLN A 62 12.56 48.04 26.56
C GLN A 62 13.73 47.07 26.30
N ARG A 63 14.84 47.16 27.04
CA ARG A 63 16.01 46.25 26.90
C ARG A 63 15.72 44.81 27.34
N GLU A 64 14.94 44.62 28.39
CA GLU A 64 14.59 43.26 28.86
C GLU A 64 13.67 42.58 27.86
N LEU A 65 12.71 43.31 27.30
CA LEU A 65 11.78 42.77 26.31
C LEU A 65 12.48 42.30 25.03
N HIS A 66 13.46 43.06 24.53
CA HIS A 66 14.23 42.65 23.34
C HIS A 66 15.00 41.34 23.55
N ASN A 67 15.57 41.14 24.75
CA ASN A 67 16.26 39.90 25.08
C ASN A 67 15.27 38.72 25.14
N VAL A 68 14.09 38.92 25.74
CA VAL A 68 13.03 37.91 25.79
C VAL A 68 12.54 37.56 24.38
N ILE A 69 12.33 38.55 23.51
CA ILE A 69 11.89 38.35 22.12
C ILE A 69 12.94 37.59 21.31
N ASN A 70 14.23 37.95 21.45
CA ASN A 70 15.32 37.24 20.76
C ASN A 70 15.40 35.78 21.20
N GLN A 71 15.24 35.51 22.50
CA GLN A 71 15.19 34.15 23.02
C GLN A 71 13.97 33.40 22.49
N LEU A 72 12.79 34.03 22.47
CA LEU A 72 11.56 33.46 21.94
C LEU A 72 11.70 33.06 20.47
N TYR A 73 12.19 33.96 19.62
CA TYR A 73 12.37 33.73 18.19
C TYR A 73 13.47 32.72 17.85
N SER A 74 14.33 32.37 18.81
CA SER A 74 15.29 31.28 18.68
C SER A 74 14.73 29.90 19.06
N GLN A 75 13.49 29.83 19.56
CA GLN A 75 12.85 28.58 19.92
C GLN A 75 12.30 27.85 18.69
N ARG A 76 12.28 26.52 18.75
CA ARG A 76 11.86 25.65 17.65
C ARG A 76 10.38 25.81 17.31
N GLU A 77 9.56 26.13 18.28
CA GLU A 77 8.12 26.38 18.09
C GLU A 77 7.87 27.51 17.08
N MET A 78 8.80 28.46 16.95
CA MET A 78 8.68 29.58 16.04
C MET A 78 8.88 29.21 14.56
N ASP A 79 9.50 28.07 14.27
CA ASP A 79 9.69 27.59 12.90
C ASP A 79 8.36 27.27 12.19
N PHE A 80 7.28 27.12 12.96
CA PHE A 80 5.95 26.75 12.48
C PHE A 80 4.89 27.83 12.74
N MET A 81 5.28 28.98 13.28
CA MET A 81 4.38 30.10 13.59
C MET A 81 4.76 31.37 12.82
N PRO A 82 4.68 31.39 11.47
CA PRO A 82 5.11 32.55 10.66
C PRO A 82 4.29 33.82 10.95
N ASP A 83 3.01 33.66 11.28
CA ASP A 83 2.04 34.72 11.48
C ASP A 83 1.89 35.12 12.96
N MET A 84 3.01 35.51 13.58
CA MET A 84 3.03 36.02 14.96
C MET A 84 3.40 37.49 15.01
N VAL A 85 2.63 38.29 15.76
CA VAL A 85 2.92 39.69 16.06
C VAL A 85 2.92 39.90 17.57
N ILE A 86 3.92 40.62 18.08
CA ILE A 86 4.04 41.02 19.48
C ILE A 86 3.93 42.53 19.56
N ALA A 87 3.04 43.03 20.40
CA ALA A 87 2.93 44.43 20.74
C ALA A 87 3.91 44.77 21.87
N ASN A 88 4.73 45.79 21.66
CA ASN A 88 5.60 46.36 22.67
C ASN A 88 5.06 47.74 23.06
N LEU A 89 4.57 47.87 24.30
CA LEU A 89 4.13 49.15 24.83
C LEU A 89 5.32 49.94 25.36
N THR A 90 5.59 51.07 24.73
CA THR A 90 6.60 52.04 25.18
C THR A 90 5.92 53.31 25.64
N VAL A 91 6.22 53.74 26.87
CA VAL A 91 5.76 55.00 27.44
C VAL A 91 6.94 55.96 27.48
N GLN A 92 6.87 57.06 26.72
CA GLN A 92 7.82 58.15 26.89
C GLN A 92 7.38 58.99 28.09
N HIS A 93 8.03 58.80 29.24
CA HIS A 93 7.90 59.73 30.35
C HIS A 93 8.64 61.02 30.02
N HIS A 94 7.92 62.12 29.87
CA HIS A 94 8.52 63.43 30.05
C HIS A 94 8.69 63.65 31.55
N LEU A 95 9.94 63.80 31.99
CA LEU A 95 10.30 64.16 33.36
C LEU A 95 9.65 65.49 33.73
N ASN A 96 8.45 65.43 34.32
CA ASN A 96 8.00 66.43 35.25
C ASN A 96 7.42 65.72 36.45
N THR A 97 8.21 65.75 37.52
CA THR A 97 7.86 65.35 38.87
C THR A 97 6.50 65.93 39.27
N THR A 98 5.51 65.08 39.49
CA THR A 98 4.73 65.05 40.73
C THR A 98 3.77 63.85 40.74
N LYS A 99 3.77 63.17 41.88
CA LYS A 99 3.02 61.95 42.18
C LYS A 99 1.52 62.14 41.96
N SER A 100 0.91 61.27 41.15
CA SER A 100 -0.48 60.84 41.38
C SER A 100 -0.74 59.48 40.75
N HIS A 101 -1.31 58.57 41.53
CA HIS A 101 -1.76 57.24 41.12
C HIS A 101 -2.95 57.34 40.14
N CYS A 102 -2.67 57.37 38.84
CA CYS A 102 -3.63 57.05 37.77
C CYS A 102 -2.83 56.77 36.48
N LEU A 103 -3.07 55.63 35.83
CA LEU A 103 -2.30 55.12 34.67
C LEU A 103 -2.43 55.95 33.37
N LEU A 104 -3.15 57.07 33.40
CA LEU A 104 -3.34 57.96 32.25
C LEU A 104 -3.32 59.42 32.73
N GLN A 105 -2.12 60.00 32.90
CA GLN A 105 -1.99 61.45 33.02
C GLN A 105 -2.00 62.09 31.62
N LYS A 106 -2.70 63.22 31.49
CA LYS A 106 -2.71 64.09 30.30
C LYS A 106 -1.27 64.50 29.96
N GLY A 107 -0.69 63.89 28.93
CA GLY A 107 0.64 64.22 28.42
C GLY A 107 1.52 63.01 28.09
N GLU A 108 1.12 61.78 28.44
CA GLU A 108 1.86 60.58 28.09
C GLU A 108 1.49 60.09 26.67
N TYR A 109 2.47 60.15 25.75
CA TYR A 109 2.33 59.59 24.42
C TYR A 109 2.65 58.09 24.49
N ILE A 110 1.59 57.27 24.50
CA ILE A 110 1.72 55.82 24.38
C ILE A 110 2.07 55.50 22.93
N HIS A 111 3.19 54.81 22.72
CA HIS A 111 3.58 54.29 21.42
C HIS A 111 3.62 52.77 21.49
N ILE A 112 2.84 52.12 20.62
CA ILE A 112 2.80 50.65 20.51
C ILE A 112 3.63 50.27 19.31
N GLU A 113 4.75 49.61 19.55
CA GLU A 113 5.59 49.05 18.50
C GLU A 113 5.14 47.61 18.21
N LEU A 114 4.87 47.29 16.94
CA LEU A 114 4.46 45.95 16.53
C LEU A 114 5.63 45.23 15.88
N ILE A 115 6.00 44.11 16.48
CA ILE A 115 7.21 43.36 16.16
C ILE A 115 6.84 41.96 15.70
N THR A 116 7.54 41.45 14.70
CA THR A 116 7.47 40.05 14.25
C THR A 116 8.87 39.51 14.05
N HIS A 117 9.01 38.22 13.79
CA HIS A 117 10.27 37.61 13.35
C HIS A 117 10.35 37.59 11.82
N LYS A 118 11.57 37.59 11.29
CA LYS A 118 11.85 37.54 9.87
C LYS A 118 11.34 36.26 9.21
N TYR A 119 11.49 35.12 9.89
CA TYR A 119 11.10 33.76 9.44
C TYR A 119 11.88 33.20 8.25
N VAL A 120 12.40 34.06 7.38
CA VAL A 120 13.03 33.73 6.10
C VAL A 120 14.54 33.98 6.10
N GLY A 121 15.24 33.31 5.19
CA GLY A 121 16.69 33.38 5.02
C GLY A 121 17.49 32.69 6.12
N PRO A 122 18.82 32.90 6.15
CA PRO A 122 19.72 32.17 7.05
C PRO A 122 19.62 32.60 8.52
N ARG A 123 18.86 33.66 8.82
CA ARG A 123 18.64 34.18 10.19
C ARG A 123 17.13 34.39 10.43
N PRO A 124 16.34 33.32 10.52
CA PRO A 124 14.88 33.44 10.65
C PRO A 124 14.44 34.07 11.97
N SER A 125 15.26 33.94 13.02
CA SER A 125 15.02 34.46 14.38
C SER A 125 15.20 35.98 14.53
N GLU A 126 15.71 36.67 13.53
CA GLU A 126 15.88 38.13 13.56
C GLU A 126 14.51 38.82 13.68
N PHE A 127 14.34 39.72 14.65
CA PHE A 127 13.08 40.46 14.78
C PHE A 127 13.03 41.67 13.84
N ILE A 128 11.82 42.03 13.41
CA ILE A 128 11.53 43.12 12.50
C ILE A 128 10.37 43.93 13.09
N THR A 129 10.55 45.25 13.17
CA THR A 129 9.47 46.18 13.52
C THR A 129 8.60 46.46 12.29
N LEU A 130 7.34 46.01 12.35
CA LEU A 130 6.35 46.17 11.28
C LEU A 130 5.83 47.60 11.23
N ASP A 131 5.28 48.08 12.34
CA ASP A 131 4.66 49.41 12.42
C ASP A 131 4.71 49.95 13.86
N ILE A 132 4.44 51.24 14.00
CA ILE A 132 4.28 51.93 15.28
C ILE A 132 2.90 52.57 15.28
N TRP A 133 2.07 52.21 16.25
CA TRP A 133 0.75 52.78 16.46
C TRP A 133 0.78 53.88 17.52
N THR A 134 0.10 55.00 17.25
CA THR A 134 -0.07 56.13 18.18
C THR A 134 -1.55 56.51 18.29
N PRO A 135 -2.01 57.03 19.45
CA PRO A 135 -3.40 57.47 19.61
C PRO A 135 -3.82 58.61 18.66
N GLN A 136 -2.86 59.41 18.18
CA GLN A 136 -3.12 60.59 17.34
C GLN A 136 -3.12 60.25 15.85
N ASP A 137 -2.16 59.44 15.40
CA ASP A 137 -1.92 59.16 13.97
C ASP A 137 -2.37 57.76 13.55
N GLY A 138 -2.75 56.90 14.50
CA GLY A 138 -2.98 55.48 14.23
C GLY A 138 -1.68 54.78 13.83
N PHE A 139 -1.74 53.92 12.81
CA PHE A 139 -0.58 53.22 12.26
C PHE A 139 0.29 54.17 11.43
N LYS A 140 1.52 54.43 11.83
CA LYS A 140 2.41 55.38 11.14
C LYS A 140 2.79 54.96 9.73
N LYS A 141 3.04 53.66 9.51
CA LYS A 141 3.49 53.13 8.21
C LYS A 141 2.36 52.50 7.40
N HIS A 142 1.18 52.31 8.00
CA HIS A 142 0.07 51.53 7.43
C HIS A 142 0.53 50.16 6.89
N ALA A 143 1.45 49.51 7.60
CA ALA A 143 2.06 48.26 7.16
C ALA A 143 1.09 47.07 7.35
N ASN A 144 1.21 46.06 6.48
CA ASN A 144 0.52 44.78 6.71
C ASN A 144 1.14 44.07 7.92
N LEU A 145 0.32 43.78 8.94
CA LEU A 145 0.77 43.11 10.17
C LEU A 145 1.14 41.63 9.97
N TYR A 146 0.59 41.00 8.93
CA TYR A 146 0.86 39.60 8.57
C TYR A 146 1.34 39.53 7.12
N PRO A 147 2.59 39.93 6.85
CA PRO A 147 3.15 39.84 5.50
C PRO A 147 3.30 38.37 5.09
N ASP A 148 3.26 38.09 3.78
CA ASP A 148 3.54 36.75 3.27
C ASP A 148 5.03 36.43 3.43
N LYS A 149 5.32 35.45 4.30
CA LYS A 149 6.66 34.94 4.58
C LYS A 149 6.91 33.54 4.03
N LEU A 150 5.93 32.98 3.32
CA LEU A 150 5.90 31.57 2.94
C LEU A 150 6.19 31.38 1.46
N SER A 151 5.74 32.29 0.60
CA SER A 151 5.95 32.17 -0.85
C SER A 151 7.42 32.16 -1.27
N ASN A 152 8.29 32.94 -0.59
CA ASN A 152 9.73 32.98 -0.83
C ASN A 152 10.49 32.93 0.49
N LEU A 153 11.17 31.81 0.74
CA LEU A 153 11.88 31.55 1.98
C LEU A 153 13.30 32.11 2.01
N MET A 154 13.76 32.74 0.93
CA MET A 154 15.06 33.43 0.81
C MET A 154 16.28 32.61 1.28
N GLY A 155 16.25 31.29 1.07
CA GLY A 155 17.31 30.37 1.50
C GLY A 155 17.22 29.92 2.96
N LYS A 156 16.02 29.96 3.57
CA LYS A 156 15.77 29.27 4.85
C LYS A 156 16.07 27.79 4.68
N GLU A 157 16.68 27.16 5.68
CA GLU A 157 16.91 25.73 5.70
C GLU A 157 15.65 24.98 6.19
N ILE A 158 15.21 23.98 5.44
CA ILE A 158 14.16 23.02 5.83
C ILE A 158 14.80 21.66 6.04
N ILE A 159 14.55 21.06 7.19
CA ILE A 159 15.12 19.76 7.55
C ILE A 159 14.16 18.67 7.10
N VAL A 160 14.62 17.76 6.26
CA VAL A 160 13.83 16.64 5.75
C VAL A 160 14.37 15.30 6.24
N THR A 161 13.51 14.27 6.28
CA THR A 161 13.93 12.88 6.51
C THR A 161 13.35 11.95 5.46
N SER A 162 14.15 10.96 5.08
CA SER A 162 13.82 9.88 4.15
C SER A 162 14.82 8.75 4.36
N PHE A 163 14.45 7.53 4.00
CA PHE A 163 15.37 6.41 3.87
C PHE A 163 15.46 5.95 2.41
N SER A 164 16.31 4.98 2.11
CA SER A 164 16.50 4.47 0.74
C SER A 164 15.44 3.40 0.42
N TYR A 165 14.52 3.72 -0.49
CA TYR A 165 13.44 2.85 -0.97
C TYR A 165 13.22 3.05 -2.47
N PRO A 166 14.13 2.53 -3.33
CA PRO A 166 14.05 2.73 -4.77
C PRO A 166 12.78 2.06 -5.36
N PRO A 167 12.07 2.71 -6.30
CA PRO A 167 12.43 3.96 -6.99
C PRO A 167 11.88 5.25 -6.34
N VAL A 168 11.22 5.15 -5.18
CA VAL A 168 10.55 6.28 -4.54
C VAL A 168 11.57 7.25 -3.96
N SER A 169 12.56 6.73 -3.23
CA SER A 169 13.65 7.48 -2.63
C SER A 169 14.96 6.71 -2.77
N VAL A 170 16.03 7.41 -3.12
CA VAL A 170 17.38 6.84 -3.26
C VAL A 170 18.32 7.70 -2.46
N VAL A 171 18.92 7.10 -1.44
CA VAL A 171 19.94 7.74 -0.63
C VAL A 171 21.22 6.92 -0.71
N ILE A 172 22.25 7.49 -1.33
CA ILE A 172 23.58 6.87 -1.42
C ILE A 172 24.53 7.72 -0.57
N PRO A 173 24.87 7.29 0.65
CA PRO A 173 25.78 8.03 1.51
C PRO A 173 27.19 8.01 0.93
N ASN A 174 27.71 9.19 0.59
CA ASN A 174 29.01 9.39 -0.07
C ASN A 174 29.86 10.39 0.73
N GLY A 175 30.17 10.05 1.99
CA GLY A 175 30.99 10.87 2.88
C GLY A 175 30.44 12.30 3.02
N ASN A 176 31.16 13.28 2.47
CA ASN A 176 30.79 14.71 2.54
C ASN A 176 29.64 15.11 1.60
N SER A 177 29.28 14.29 0.60
CA SER A 177 28.25 14.63 -0.39
C SER A 177 27.38 13.42 -0.73
N SER A 178 26.42 13.11 0.16
CA SER A 178 25.41 12.09 -0.10
C SER A 178 24.62 12.41 -1.37
N ILE A 179 24.36 11.40 -2.18
CA ILE A 179 23.51 11.52 -3.36
C ILE A 179 22.08 11.29 -2.92
N TYR A 180 21.23 12.28 -3.19
CA TYR A 180 19.79 12.24 -2.93
C TYR A 180 19.05 12.26 -4.26
N ASP A 181 18.43 11.15 -4.60
CA ASP A 181 17.70 10.95 -5.85
C ASP A 181 16.42 10.14 -5.59
N GLY A 182 15.63 9.85 -6.61
CA GLY A 182 14.32 9.23 -6.47
C GLY A 182 13.18 10.23 -6.67
N LEU A 183 12.01 9.66 -6.90
CA LEU A 183 10.77 10.38 -7.19
C LEU A 183 10.46 11.46 -6.13
N GLU A 184 10.47 11.14 -4.84
CA GLU A 184 10.12 12.10 -3.78
C GLU A 184 11.20 13.17 -3.58
N PHE A 185 12.49 12.83 -3.76
CA PHE A 185 13.56 13.82 -3.73
C PHE A 185 13.48 14.81 -4.89
N HIS A 186 13.04 14.37 -6.08
CA HIS A 186 12.76 15.28 -7.20
C HIS A 186 11.62 16.25 -6.88
N ILE A 187 10.56 15.80 -6.20
CA ILE A 187 9.50 16.67 -5.71
C ILE A 187 10.07 17.74 -4.77
N VAL A 188 10.90 17.36 -3.80
CA VAL A 188 11.52 18.29 -2.85
C VAL A 188 12.44 19.28 -3.55
N LYS A 189 13.19 18.86 -4.58
CA LYS A 189 14.05 19.74 -5.39
C LYS A 189 13.22 20.79 -6.15
N GLU A 190 12.10 20.40 -6.76
CA GLU A 190 11.21 21.36 -7.44
C GLU A 190 10.53 22.31 -6.44
N TRP A 191 10.12 21.80 -5.28
CA TRP A 191 9.58 22.62 -4.20
C TRP A 191 10.61 23.65 -3.70
N ALA A 192 11.86 23.23 -3.49
CA ALA A 192 12.98 24.09 -3.10
C ALA A 192 13.24 25.20 -4.12
N LYS A 193 13.12 24.88 -5.40
CA LYS A 193 13.30 25.82 -6.51
C LYS A 193 12.15 26.82 -6.63
N GLU A 194 10.90 26.39 -6.48
CA GLU A 194 9.71 27.25 -6.58
C GLU A 194 9.64 28.24 -5.40
N ASN A 195 10.01 27.81 -4.18
CA ASN A 195 9.92 28.63 -2.96
C ASN A 195 11.25 29.15 -2.42
N ASN A 196 12.36 28.91 -3.13
CA ASN A 196 13.70 29.41 -2.82
C ASN A 196 14.15 29.11 -1.38
N PHE A 197 14.21 27.82 -1.03
CA PHE A 197 14.74 27.33 0.25
C PHE A 197 15.88 26.33 0.05
N SER A 198 16.74 26.19 1.06
CA SER A 198 17.73 25.12 1.13
C SER A 198 17.19 23.97 1.99
N TRP A 199 17.66 22.75 1.77
CA TRP A 199 17.24 21.61 2.56
C TRP A 199 18.43 20.74 2.94
N SER A 200 18.30 20.09 4.10
CA SER A 200 19.25 19.09 4.60
C SER A 200 18.51 17.84 5.02
N VAL A 201 19.17 16.69 4.92
CA VAL A 201 18.56 15.39 5.17
C VAL A 201 19.11 14.78 6.44
N ILE A 202 18.23 14.48 7.38
CA ILE A 202 18.55 13.59 8.51
C ILE A 202 18.23 12.17 8.06
N TYR A 203 19.28 11.38 7.82
CA TYR A 203 19.20 10.00 7.35
C TYR A 203 19.38 9.02 8.51
N ARG A 204 18.31 8.29 8.85
CA ARG A 204 18.29 7.27 9.92
C ARG A 204 17.49 6.02 9.47
N PRO A 205 18.03 5.23 8.53
CA PRO A 205 17.31 4.12 7.92
C PRO A 205 16.92 3.02 8.93
N GLU A 206 17.71 2.83 9.98
CA GLU A 206 17.47 1.86 11.06
C GLU A 206 16.18 2.09 11.85
N GLU A 207 15.60 3.29 11.77
CA GLU A 207 14.38 3.64 12.51
C GLU A 207 13.08 3.25 11.75
N GLY A 208 13.17 2.86 10.47
CA GLY A 208 12.01 2.42 9.66
C GLY A 208 10.98 3.51 9.34
N TRP A 209 9.75 3.09 9.01
CA TRP A 209 8.67 4.00 8.62
C TRP A 209 8.04 4.77 9.79
N SER A 210 7.56 4.07 10.83
CA SER A 210 6.80 4.74 11.90
C SER A 210 6.53 3.86 13.12
N VAL A 211 6.85 4.41 14.29
CA VAL A 211 6.22 4.07 15.57
C VAL A 211 5.96 5.37 16.32
N ILE A 212 4.69 5.72 16.57
CA ILE A 212 4.31 6.86 17.41
C ILE A 212 3.61 6.32 18.66
N TRP A 213 4.08 6.75 19.83
CA TRP A 213 3.49 6.38 21.11
C TRP A 213 2.46 7.42 21.57
N ASP A 214 1.55 7.02 22.46
CA ASP A 214 0.48 7.90 22.97
C ASP A 214 0.99 9.18 23.64
N ASN A 215 2.26 9.17 24.10
CA ASN A 215 2.93 10.32 24.69
C ASN A 215 3.30 11.41 23.67
N GLY A 216 3.12 11.16 22.36
CA GLY A 216 3.46 12.06 21.26
C GLY A 216 4.92 12.01 20.80
N SER A 217 5.77 11.24 21.47
CA SER A 217 7.09 10.89 20.94
C SER A 217 6.96 9.77 19.91
N GLY A 218 7.88 9.70 18.96
CA GLY A 218 7.90 8.64 17.98
C GLY A 218 9.31 8.36 17.46
N LEU A 219 9.45 7.19 16.86
CA LEU A 219 10.63 6.71 16.16
C LEU A 219 10.27 6.48 14.68
N GLY A 220 11.28 6.56 13.82
CA GLY A 220 11.09 6.35 12.39
C GLY A 220 10.71 7.65 11.68
N LEU A 221 10.40 7.53 10.40
CA LEU A 221 10.17 8.66 9.54
C LEU A 221 9.06 9.61 10.03
N THR A 222 7.85 9.10 10.30
CA THR A 222 6.76 9.96 10.80
C THR A 222 6.93 10.28 12.29
N GLY A 223 7.60 9.42 13.07
CA GLY A 223 7.94 9.68 14.47
C GLY A 223 8.93 10.84 14.66
N ASN A 224 9.89 10.98 13.74
CA ASN A 224 10.81 12.10 13.69
C ASN A 224 10.10 13.41 13.35
N VAL A 225 9.06 13.37 12.51
CA VAL A 225 8.21 14.53 12.24
C VAL A 225 7.35 14.88 13.46
N ALA A 226 6.71 13.88 14.08
CA ALA A 226 5.86 14.06 15.26
C ALA A 226 6.62 14.61 16.47
N SER A 227 7.88 14.19 16.65
CA SER A 227 8.74 14.63 17.75
C SER A 227 9.39 16.00 17.50
N ASP A 228 9.02 16.71 16.42
CA ASP A 228 9.73 17.88 15.92
C ASP A 228 11.24 17.59 15.89
N LEU A 229 11.72 16.60 15.14
CA LEU A 229 13.16 16.45 14.84
C LEU A 229 13.47 16.92 13.43
N VAL A 230 12.50 16.80 12.53
CA VAL A 230 12.53 17.26 11.14
C VAL A 230 11.22 17.96 10.80
N ASP A 231 11.23 18.76 9.73
CA ASP A 231 10.06 19.52 9.29
C ASP A 231 9.14 18.69 8.37
N VAL A 232 9.75 17.80 7.57
CA VAL A 232 9.09 17.01 6.53
C VAL A 232 9.67 15.59 6.46
N GLY A 233 8.81 14.59 6.40
CA GLY A 233 9.16 13.19 6.17
C GLY A 233 8.52 12.64 4.90
N PHE A 234 9.27 11.87 4.13
CA PHE A 234 8.78 11.17 2.94
C PHE A 234 9.54 9.86 2.69
N GLY A 235 8.87 8.89 2.08
CA GLY A 235 9.42 7.54 1.90
C GLY A 235 8.30 6.54 1.61
N ALA A 236 7.43 6.83 0.64
CA ALA A 236 6.22 6.05 0.37
C ALA A 236 5.27 5.96 1.60
N VAL A 237 5.09 7.06 2.33
CA VAL A 237 4.24 7.09 3.54
C VAL A 237 2.77 7.02 3.15
N TYR A 238 2.07 6.02 3.69
CA TYR A 238 0.62 5.90 3.54
C TYR A 238 -0.14 6.73 4.57
N LEU A 239 -1.44 6.91 4.32
CA LEU A 239 -2.35 7.61 5.20
C LEU A 239 -2.78 6.72 6.38
N TRP A 240 -1.99 6.73 7.46
CA TRP A 240 -2.29 5.98 8.67
C TRP A 240 -3.14 6.80 9.64
N GLU A 241 -4.32 6.31 10.03
CA GLU A 241 -5.20 6.99 10.99
C GLU A 241 -4.49 7.26 12.33
N ARG A 242 -3.78 6.25 12.86
CA ARG A 242 -3.04 6.34 14.12
C ARG A 242 -1.98 7.47 14.11
N ASP A 243 -1.28 7.64 12.99
CA ASP A 243 -0.21 8.63 12.86
C ASP A 243 -0.81 10.02 12.58
N HIS A 244 -1.93 10.08 11.85
CA HIS A 244 -2.66 11.30 11.51
C HIS A 244 -3.14 12.11 12.74
N LEU A 245 -3.18 11.47 13.91
CA LEU A 245 -3.45 12.14 15.18
C LEU A 245 -2.32 13.09 15.59
N TYR A 246 -1.08 12.81 15.18
CA TYR A 246 0.13 13.54 15.58
C TYR A 246 0.82 14.26 14.43
N VAL A 247 0.59 13.84 13.18
CA VAL A 247 1.14 14.47 11.96
C VAL A 247 0.06 14.82 10.95
N ASP A 248 0.40 15.73 10.04
CA ASP A 248 -0.43 16.09 8.89
C ASP A 248 0.11 15.45 7.61
N TYR A 249 -0.78 14.96 6.77
CA TYR A 249 -0.43 14.44 5.45
C TYR A 249 -0.72 15.47 4.38
N SER A 250 0.19 15.59 3.41
CA SER A 250 -0.02 16.40 2.22
C SER A 250 -1.07 15.78 1.28
N SER A 251 -1.37 16.48 0.19
CA SER A 251 -2.20 15.93 -0.88
C SER A 251 -1.51 14.74 -1.55
N ILE A 252 -2.30 13.69 -1.82
CA ILE A 252 -1.83 12.47 -2.48
C ILE A 252 -1.25 12.81 -3.85
N TYR A 253 0.03 12.47 -4.05
CA TYR A 253 0.77 12.75 -5.27
C TYR A 253 1.07 11.47 -6.09
N PHE A 254 0.99 10.31 -5.46
CA PHE A 254 1.30 9.01 -6.05
C PHE A 254 0.52 7.90 -5.35
N THR A 255 0.29 6.77 -6.01
CA THR A 255 -0.38 5.61 -5.43
C THR A 255 0.40 4.34 -5.76
N THR A 256 0.67 3.55 -4.73
CA THR A 256 1.34 2.25 -4.84
C THR A 256 0.40 1.12 -4.46
N PHE A 257 0.80 -0.10 -4.77
CA PHE A 257 -0.02 -1.28 -4.53
C PHE A 257 0.82 -2.40 -3.92
N LEU A 258 0.43 -2.88 -2.74
CA LEU A 258 1.08 -4.02 -2.12
C LEU A 258 0.56 -5.32 -2.73
N THR A 259 1.49 -6.14 -3.19
CA THR A 259 1.23 -7.49 -3.68
C THR A 259 2.33 -8.43 -3.18
N ALA A 260 2.28 -9.69 -3.59
CA ALA A 260 3.26 -10.68 -3.19
C ALA A 260 3.76 -11.46 -4.41
N VAL A 261 5.03 -11.82 -4.38
CA VAL A 261 5.53 -12.94 -5.18
C VAL A 261 5.28 -14.23 -4.42
N VAL A 262 4.74 -15.24 -5.10
CA VAL A 262 4.31 -16.51 -4.52
C VAL A 262 4.95 -17.67 -5.29
N PRO A 263 5.09 -18.87 -4.69
CA PRO A 263 5.60 -20.04 -5.38
C PRO A 263 4.86 -20.32 -6.69
N LYS A 264 5.61 -20.67 -7.76
CA LYS A 264 4.99 -21.11 -9.02
C LYS A 264 4.19 -22.39 -8.82
N PRO A 265 3.08 -22.57 -9.57
CA PRO A 265 2.28 -23.77 -9.48
C PRO A 265 3.11 -24.99 -9.89
N LYS A 266 2.97 -26.08 -9.12
CA LYS A 266 3.69 -27.33 -9.38
C LYS A 266 2.97 -28.14 -10.45
N LEU A 267 3.69 -29.06 -11.08
CA LEU A 267 3.11 -30.02 -12.02
C LEU A 267 2.17 -30.95 -11.26
N LEU A 268 1.02 -31.26 -11.87
CA LEU A 268 0.12 -32.25 -11.28
C LEU A 268 0.80 -33.63 -11.20
N PRO A 269 0.50 -34.42 -10.16
CA PRO A 269 1.03 -35.78 -10.02
C PRO A 269 0.75 -36.64 -11.26
N GLY A 270 1.73 -37.42 -11.70
CA GLY A 270 1.64 -38.21 -12.94
C GLY A 270 0.46 -39.18 -13.02
N TRP A 271 -0.04 -39.69 -11.88
CA TRP A 271 -1.21 -40.58 -11.87
C TRP A 271 -2.51 -39.87 -12.26
N MET A 272 -2.62 -38.56 -12.02
CA MET A 272 -3.80 -37.77 -12.41
C MET A 272 -3.93 -37.64 -13.92
N VAL A 273 -2.85 -37.82 -14.68
CA VAL A 273 -2.83 -37.77 -16.15
C VAL A 273 -3.80 -38.78 -16.77
N VAL A 274 -4.02 -39.92 -16.11
CA VAL A 274 -4.94 -40.97 -16.59
C VAL A 274 -6.42 -40.57 -16.41
N ILE A 275 -6.73 -39.78 -15.38
CA ILE A 275 -8.12 -39.38 -15.06
C ILE A 275 -8.50 -38.06 -15.74
N SER A 276 -7.50 -37.19 -15.94
CA SER A 276 -7.55 -35.87 -16.58
C SER A 276 -8.23 -35.75 -17.96
N PRO A 277 -8.24 -36.78 -18.85
CA PRO A 277 -8.83 -36.65 -20.19
C PRO A 277 -10.34 -36.39 -20.18
N PHE A 278 -11.04 -36.88 -19.16
CA PHE A 278 -12.48 -36.71 -19.00
C PHE A 278 -12.80 -35.89 -17.75
N ALA A 279 -13.78 -34.99 -17.88
CA ALA A 279 -14.36 -34.28 -16.75
C ALA A 279 -15.11 -35.27 -15.83
N VAL A 280 -15.35 -34.87 -14.58
CA VAL A 280 -16.10 -35.68 -13.61
C VAL A 280 -17.49 -36.04 -14.15
N ASP A 281 -18.15 -35.11 -14.85
CA ASP A 281 -19.45 -35.33 -15.48
C ASP A 281 -19.40 -36.43 -16.55
N MET A 282 -18.30 -36.52 -17.31
CA MET A 282 -18.11 -37.56 -18.33
C MET A 282 -17.79 -38.92 -17.68
N TRP A 283 -17.00 -38.94 -16.60
CA TRP A 283 -16.73 -40.17 -15.84
C TRP A 283 -18.01 -40.74 -15.20
N THR A 284 -18.86 -39.88 -14.64
CA THR A 284 -20.15 -40.29 -14.07
C THR A 284 -21.14 -40.72 -15.15
N ALA A 285 -21.18 -40.03 -16.30
CA ALA A 285 -21.95 -40.48 -17.46
C ALA A 285 -21.46 -41.84 -17.98
N MET A 286 -20.14 -42.08 -18.04
CA MET A 286 -19.56 -43.36 -18.42
C MET A 286 -19.95 -44.48 -17.46
N GLY A 287 -19.80 -44.24 -16.15
CA GLY A 287 -20.13 -45.21 -15.12
C GLY A 287 -21.62 -45.57 -15.11
N SER A 288 -22.50 -44.57 -15.25
CA SER A 288 -23.94 -44.80 -15.35
C SER A 288 -24.33 -45.53 -16.64
N ALA A 289 -23.74 -45.15 -17.78
CA ALA A 289 -23.93 -45.84 -19.06
C ALA A 289 -23.48 -47.31 -18.98
N PHE A 290 -22.36 -47.60 -18.30
CA PHE A 290 -21.89 -48.97 -18.11
C PHE A 290 -22.89 -49.84 -17.35
N VAL A 291 -23.48 -49.34 -16.26
CA VAL A 291 -24.51 -50.06 -15.50
C VAL A 291 -25.78 -50.24 -16.34
N PHE A 292 -26.21 -49.19 -17.03
CA PHE A 292 -27.39 -49.21 -17.89
C PHE A 292 -27.25 -50.22 -19.03
N VAL A 293 -26.13 -50.18 -19.77
CA VAL A 293 -25.84 -51.12 -20.86
C VAL A 293 -25.79 -52.56 -20.36
N THR A 294 -25.19 -52.81 -19.19
CA THR A 294 -25.18 -54.14 -18.58
C THR A 294 -26.61 -54.65 -18.33
N ALA A 295 -27.50 -53.80 -17.82
CA ALA A 295 -28.90 -54.14 -17.63
C ALA A 295 -29.64 -54.40 -18.95
N VAL A 296 -29.43 -53.55 -19.96
CA VAL A 296 -30.03 -53.71 -21.28
C VAL A 296 -29.58 -55.00 -21.96
N ILE A 297 -28.28 -55.34 -21.90
CA ILE A 297 -27.74 -56.61 -22.41
C ILE A 297 -28.40 -57.80 -21.70
N TYR A 298 -28.49 -57.76 -20.37
CA TYR A 298 -29.09 -58.85 -19.58
C TYR A 298 -30.57 -59.03 -19.90
N VAL A 299 -31.35 -57.95 -19.91
CA VAL A 299 -32.80 -57.98 -20.22
C VAL A 299 -33.03 -58.44 -21.66
N THR A 300 -32.25 -57.95 -22.62
CA THR A 300 -32.36 -58.34 -24.04
C THR A 300 -32.01 -59.81 -24.22
N SER A 301 -30.98 -60.32 -23.54
CA SER A 301 -30.60 -61.73 -23.52
C SER A 301 -31.72 -62.62 -22.94
N LEU A 302 -32.32 -62.22 -21.81
CA LEU A 302 -33.45 -62.92 -21.21
C LEU A 302 -34.69 -62.91 -22.11
N CYS A 303 -35.00 -61.77 -22.71
CA CYS A 303 -36.16 -61.61 -23.57
C CYS A 303 -36.00 -62.42 -24.87
N SER A 304 -34.82 -62.33 -25.48
CA SER A 304 -34.46 -63.08 -26.69
C SER A 304 -34.48 -64.59 -26.45
N THR A 305 -33.96 -65.06 -25.31
CA THR A 305 -34.00 -66.49 -24.97
C THR A 305 -35.42 -66.98 -24.64
N LYS A 306 -36.28 -66.16 -24.04
CA LYS A 306 -37.68 -66.52 -23.78
C LYS A 306 -38.57 -66.51 -25.03
N LEU A 307 -38.40 -65.54 -25.92
CA LEU A 307 -39.29 -65.33 -27.07
C LEU A 307 -38.88 -66.12 -28.32
N LEU A 308 -37.58 -66.34 -28.53
CA LEU A 308 -37.06 -66.90 -29.78
C LEU A 308 -36.57 -68.35 -29.65
N VAL A 309 -36.44 -68.89 -28.43
CA VAL A 309 -36.14 -70.33 -28.23
C VAL A 309 -37.43 -71.12 -28.32
N THR A 310 -37.78 -71.54 -29.55
CA THR A 310 -38.93 -72.40 -29.82
C THR A 310 -38.46 -73.84 -29.94
N GLY A 311 -38.48 -74.60 -28.83
CA GLY A 311 -38.37 -76.08 -28.86
C GLY A 311 -37.25 -76.71 -28.01
N ARG A 312 -37.67 -77.69 -27.18
CA ARG A 312 -36.92 -78.70 -26.40
C ARG A 312 -35.83 -78.20 -25.44
N GLY A 313 -36.26 -77.88 -24.21
CA GLY A 313 -35.77 -78.45 -22.93
C GLY A 313 -34.27 -78.45 -22.59
N LYS A 314 -33.37 -77.96 -23.43
CA LYS A 314 -31.96 -77.74 -23.12
C LYS A 314 -31.78 -76.26 -22.86
N THR A 315 -31.38 -75.93 -21.63
CA THR A 315 -30.94 -74.58 -21.27
C THR A 315 -29.72 -74.24 -22.12
N VAL A 316 -29.91 -73.46 -23.17
CA VAL A 316 -28.79 -72.92 -23.94
C VAL A 316 -28.13 -71.86 -23.07
N SER A 317 -27.01 -72.22 -22.45
CA SER A 317 -26.18 -71.27 -21.72
C SER A 317 -25.51 -70.32 -22.72
N ASN A 318 -26.10 -69.15 -22.92
CA ASN A 318 -25.46 -68.08 -23.67
C ASN A 318 -24.44 -67.36 -22.76
N GLU A 319 -23.36 -66.81 -23.32
CA GLU A 319 -22.35 -66.04 -22.56
C GLU A 319 -22.97 -64.81 -21.84
N TYR A 320 -24.14 -64.37 -22.32
CA TYR A 320 -24.94 -63.26 -21.78
C TYR A 320 -26.08 -63.71 -20.85
N SER A 321 -26.13 -64.97 -20.42
CA SER A 321 -27.24 -65.48 -19.58
C SER A 321 -27.13 -65.10 -18.11
N THR A 322 -25.90 -64.86 -17.63
CA THR A 322 -25.61 -64.54 -16.23
C THR A 322 -25.22 -63.08 -16.10
N TRP A 323 -25.73 -62.39 -15.09
CA TRP A 323 -25.38 -60.98 -14.80
C TRP A 323 -23.85 -60.73 -14.76
N LYS A 324 -23.10 -61.65 -14.13
CA LYS A 324 -21.63 -61.63 -14.09
C LYS A 324 -21.01 -61.69 -15.49
N GLY A 325 -21.55 -62.55 -16.37
CA GLY A 325 -21.11 -62.66 -17.77
C GLY A 325 -21.37 -61.37 -18.55
N CYS A 326 -22.54 -60.76 -18.37
CA CYS A 326 -22.87 -59.46 -18.96
C CYS A 326 -21.90 -58.36 -18.54
N ILE A 327 -21.54 -58.28 -17.25
CA ILE A 327 -20.56 -57.30 -16.75
C ILE A 327 -19.19 -57.50 -17.39
N PHE A 328 -18.65 -58.72 -17.36
CA PHE A 328 -17.33 -58.99 -17.93
C PHE A 328 -17.29 -58.72 -19.43
N ARG A 329 -18.38 -59.02 -20.15
CA ARG A 329 -18.46 -58.78 -21.57
C ARG A 329 -18.63 -57.30 -21.90
N ASN A 330 -19.40 -56.56 -21.10
CA ASN A 330 -19.50 -55.12 -21.23
C ASN A 330 -18.16 -54.42 -20.95
N LEU A 331 -17.40 -54.93 -19.96
CA LEU A 331 -16.03 -54.48 -19.70
C LEU A 331 -15.09 -54.81 -20.88
N GLY A 332 -15.21 -56.01 -21.45
CA GLY A 332 -14.48 -56.39 -22.66
C GLY A 332 -14.77 -55.43 -23.82
N LEU A 333 -16.04 -55.13 -24.08
CA LEU A 333 -16.45 -54.17 -25.12
C LEU A 333 -15.91 -52.76 -24.87
N LEU A 334 -15.91 -52.29 -23.62
CA LEU A 334 -15.34 -50.99 -23.22
C LEU A 334 -13.84 -50.91 -23.56
N VAL A 335 -13.09 -51.98 -23.33
CA VAL A 335 -11.65 -52.09 -23.65
C VAL A 335 -11.43 -52.53 -25.12
N LEU A 336 -12.46 -52.43 -25.97
CA LEU A 336 -12.44 -52.78 -27.39
C LEU A 336 -12.08 -54.25 -27.67
N GLN A 337 -12.26 -55.14 -26.69
CA GLN A 337 -12.19 -56.58 -26.91
C GLN A 337 -13.46 -57.04 -27.60
N VAL A 338 -13.30 -57.52 -28.82
CA VAL A 338 -14.40 -58.10 -29.58
C VAL A 338 -14.87 -59.38 -28.90
N PRO A 339 -16.18 -59.59 -28.79
CA PRO A 339 -16.73 -60.84 -28.34
C PRO A 339 -16.10 -62.05 -29.06
N SER A 340 -15.72 -63.09 -28.31
CA SER A 340 -15.41 -64.43 -28.86
C SER A 340 -16.42 -64.79 -29.93
N ASP A 341 -15.90 -65.16 -31.09
CA ASP A 341 -16.66 -65.37 -32.30
C ASP A 341 -17.72 -66.46 -32.09
N GLU A 342 -19.00 -66.08 -32.12
CA GLU A 342 -20.15 -66.99 -32.14
C GLU A 342 -20.26 -67.75 -33.50
N ARG A 343 -19.12 -68.09 -34.12
CA ARG A 343 -19.06 -68.99 -35.28
C ARG A 343 -19.31 -70.45 -34.89
N ASP A 344 -19.37 -70.75 -33.60
CA ASP A 344 -19.78 -72.05 -33.12
C ASP A 344 -21.27 -72.25 -33.43
N TRP A 345 -21.59 -73.27 -34.24
CA TRP A 345 -22.96 -73.58 -34.71
C TRP A 345 -23.94 -73.90 -33.57
N SER A 346 -23.42 -74.01 -32.34
CA SER A 346 -24.11 -74.36 -31.11
C SER A 346 -24.85 -73.17 -30.44
N THR A 347 -24.55 -71.91 -30.81
CA THR A 347 -25.18 -70.73 -30.20
C THR A 347 -26.31 -70.15 -31.07
N PRO A 348 -27.51 -69.91 -30.51
CA PRO A 348 -28.68 -69.44 -31.25
C PRO A 348 -28.49 -67.99 -31.71
N ARG A 349 -28.60 -67.77 -33.03
CA ARG A 349 -28.34 -66.49 -33.70
C ARG A 349 -29.56 -65.57 -33.61
N PHE A 350 -29.59 -64.68 -32.62
CA PHE A 350 -30.68 -63.72 -32.48
C PHE A 350 -30.32 -62.36 -33.11
N VAL A 351 -31.11 -61.94 -34.11
CA VAL A 351 -30.93 -60.67 -34.83
C VAL A 351 -30.94 -59.43 -33.91
N PRO A 352 -31.84 -59.29 -32.91
CA PRO A 352 -31.86 -58.12 -32.03
C PRO A 352 -30.58 -57.95 -31.19
N MET A 353 -30.02 -59.07 -30.69
CA MET A 353 -28.79 -59.06 -29.90
C MET A 353 -27.59 -58.60 -30.73
N ARG A 354 -27.53 -59.00 -32.01
CA ARG A 354 -26.46 -58.59 -32.94
C ARG A 354 -26.48 -57.09 -33.23
N HIS A 355 -27.66 -56.52 -33.48
CA HIS A 355 -27.78 -55.07 -33.66
C HIS A 355 -27.39 -54.32 -32.39
N LEU A 356 -27.83 -54.77 -31.22
CA LEU A 356 -27.45 -54.18 -29.94
C LEU A 356 -25.93 -54.19 -29.73
N ILE A 357 -25.28 -55.35 -29.87
CA ILE A 357 -23.82 -55.47 -29.73
C ILE A 357 -23.08 -54.62 -30.76
N ALA A 358 -23.54 -54.59 -32.02
CA ALA A 358 -22.90 -53.79 -33.07
C ALA A 358 -22.92 -52.28 -32.75
N TRP A 359 -24.06 -51.76 -32.29
CA TRP A 359 -24.15 -50.36 -31.86
C TRP A 359 -23.35 -50.07 -30.59
N LEU A 360 -23.26 -51.01 -29.66
CA LEU A 360 -22.42 -50.88 -28.48
C LEU A 360 -20.91 -50.86 -28.82
N ILE A 361 -20.47 -51.67 -29.78
CA ILE A 361 -19.09 -51.61 -30.29
C ILE A 361 -18.80 -50.22 -30.87
N PHE A 362 -19.71 -49.66 -31.66
CA PHE A 362 -19.55 -48.31 -32.20
C PHE A 362 -19.51 -47.24 -31.10
N PHE A 363 -20.40 -47.34 -30.10
CA PHE A 363 -20.41 -46.44 -28.95
C PHE A 363 -19.09 -46.49 -28.17
N TYR A 364 -18.61 -47.67 -27.80
CA TYR A 364 -17.36 -47.82 -27.07
C TYR A 364 -16.14 -47.44 -27.92
N PHE A 365 -16.18 -47.64 -29.23
CA PHE A 365 -15.16 -47.12 -30.14
C PHE A 365 -15.05 -45.60 -30.09
N VAL A 366 -16.18 -44.87 -30.16
CA VAL A 366 -16.20 -43.40 -30.06
C VAL A 366 -15.68 -42.93 -28.69
N VAL A 367 -16.12 -43.58 -27.61
CA VAL A 367 -15.68 -43.25 -26.25
C VAL A 367 -14.17 -43.44 -26.08
N THR A 368 -13.65 -44.61 -26.48
CA THR A 368 -12.23 -44.95 -26.28
C THR A 368 -11.34 -44.08 -27.18
N THR A 369 -11.77 -43.79 -28.41
CA THR A 369 -11.03 -42.85 -29.28
C THR A 369 -11.04 -41.42 -28.73
N ALA A 370 -12.15 -40.95 -28.15
CA ALA A 370 -12.22 -39.66 -27.47
C ALA A 370 -11.30 -39.60 -26.24
N TYR A 371 -11.25 -40.68 -25.44
CA TYR A 371 -10.34 -40.79 -24.31
C TYR A 371 -8.87 -40.76 -24.77
N CYS A 372 -8.51 -41.53 -25.79
CA CYS A 372 -7.16 -41.54 -26.36
C CYS A 372 -6.76 -40.15 -26.90
N GLY A 373 -7.68 -39.45 -27.57
CA GLY A 373 -7.48 -38.09 -28.03
C GLY A 373 -7.25 -37.10 -26.87
N GLY A 374 -8.09 -37.16 -25.84
CA GLY A 374 -7.93 -36.34 -24.64
C GLY A 374 -6.63 -36.64 -23.89
N LEU A 375 -6.24 -37.91 -23.79
CA LEU A 375 -4.98 -38.33 -23.18
C LEU A 375 -3.78 -37.79 -23.96
N ALA A 376 -3.82 -37.87 -25.30
CA ALA A 376 -2.78 -37.28 -26.15
C ALA A 376 -2.65 -35.77 -25.89
N THR A 377 -3.77 -35.03 -25.79
CA THR A 377 -3.74 -33.60 -25.46
C THR A 377 -3.10 -33.33 -24.09
N VAL A 378 -3.48 -34.09 -23.05
CA VAL A 378 -2.92 -33.93 -21.70
C VAL A 378 -1.42 -34.25 -21.66
N LEU A 379 -0.95 -35.21 -22.46
CA LEU A 379 0.47 -35.54 -22.55
C LEU A 379 1.29 -34.49 -23.31
N THR A 380 0.66 -33.77 -24.26
CA THR A 380 1.34 -32.69 -24.99
C THR A 380 1.48 -31.41 -24.18
N VAL A 381 0.50 -31.06 -23.34
CA VAL A 381 0.52 -29.84 -22.52
C VAL A 381 0.49 -30.21 -21.04
N PRO A 382 1.60 -30.00 -20.31
CA PRO A 382 1.64 -30.31 -18.89
C PRO A 382 0.60 -29.50 -18.13
N ARG A 383 -0.17 -30.17 -17.28
CA ARG A 383 -1.13 -29.51 -16.38
C ARG A 383 -0.47 -29.18 -15.06
N TYR A 384 -0.69 -27.96 -14.60
CA TYR A 384 -0.20 -27.44 -13.33
C TYR A 384 -1.34 -27.32 -12.32
N GLU A 385 -0.99 -27.21 -11.05
CA GLU A 385 -1.91 -26.83 -9.98
C GLU A 385 -2.50 -25.43 -10.22
N LYS A 386 -3.62 -25.14 -9.56
CA LYS A 386 -4.23 -23.81 -9.63
C LYS A 386 -3.21 -22.78 -9.09
N PRO A 387 -2.85 -21.74 -9.87
CA PRO A 387 -1.95 -20.71 -9.37
C PRO A 387 -2.62 -19.88 -8.26
N ILE A 388 -1.81 -19.39 -7.32
CA ILE A 388 -2.23 -18.43 -6.31
C ILE A 388 -2.31 -17.06 -6.99
N GLU A 389 -3.54 -16.56 -7.20
CA GLU A 389 -3.77 -15.29 -7.90
C GLU A 389 -4.27 -14.18 -6.98
N THR A 390 -4.90 -14.55 -5.87
CA THR A 390 -5.55 -13.61 -4.95
C THR A 390 -5.07 -13.81 -3.50
N PRO A 391 -5.21 -12.78 -2.64
CA PRO A 391 -4.96 -12.93 -1.21
C PRO A 391 -5.85 -14.01 -0.56
N HIS A 392 -7.05 -14.22 -1.10
CA HIS A 392 -7.94 -15.30 -0.66
C HIS A 392 -7.37 -16.68 -0.99
N ASP A 393 -6.77 -16.85 -2.17
CA ASP A 393 -6.08 -18.09 -2.53
C ASP A 393 -4.87 -18.33 -1.62
N MET A 394 -4.15 -17.29 -1.18
CA MET A 394 -3.07 -17.43 -0.18
C MET A 394 -3.59 -17.97 1.15
N ALA A 395 -4.76 -17.48 1.59
CA ALA A 395 -5.42 -17.96 2.80
C ALA A 395 -5.85 -19.44 2.66
N ASP A 396 -6.38 -19.81 1.50
CA ASP A 396 -6.86 -21.17 1.23
C ASP A 396 -5.71 -22.18 1.12
N HIS A 397 -4.56 -21.78 0.56
CA HIS A 397 -3.35 -22.61 0.42
C HIS A 397 -2.41 -22.58 1.64
N ASN A 398 -2.77 -21.86 2.72
CA ASN A 398 -1.89 -21.62 3.87
C ASN A 398 -0.49 -21.12 3.47
N THR A 399 -0.42 -20.23 2.47
CA THR A 399 0.85 -19.76 1.93
C THR A 399 1.63 -18.99 2.99
N ILE A 400 2.87 -19.40 3.25
CA ILE A 400 3.82 -18.68 4.09
C ILE A 400 4.52 -17.64 3.23
N TRP A 401 4.63 -16.42 3.73
CA TRP A 401 5.24 -15.31 3.00
C TRP A 401 5.97 -14.36 3.95
N GLY A 402 6.98 -13.66 3.43
CA GLY A 402 7.83 -12.76 4.18
C GLY A 402 7.53 -11.28 3.95
N ALA A 403 7.82 -10.46 4.97
CA ALA A 403 7.92 -9.00 4.88
C ALA A 403 9.12 -8.49 5.71
N LEU A 404 9.69 -7.34 5.34
CA LEU A 404 10.82 -6.73 6.08
C LEU A 404 10.37 -5.87 7.26
N ASP A 405 9.12 -5.39 7.22
CA ASP A 405 8.55 -4.51 8.23
C ASP A 405 7.09 -4.91 8.49
N ASP A 406 6.63 -4.75 9.73
CA ASP A 406 5.26 -5.03 10.14
C ASP A 406 4.25 -4.11 9.45
N VAL A 407 4.67 -2.93 8.98
CA VAL A 407 3.83 -1.97 8.23
C VAL A 407 3.18 -2.63 7.00
N PHE A 408 3.85 -3.58 6.34
CA PHE A 408 3.30 -4.29 5.17
C PHE A 408 2.15 -5.26 5.49
N VAL A 409 2.01 -5.62 6.77
CA VAL A 409 1.11 -6.68 7.26
C VAL A 409 0.04 -6.11 8.20
N ALA A 410 0.30 -4.96 8.83
CA ALA A 410 -0.60 -4.30 9.78
C ALA A 410 -2.04 -4.16 9.23
N PHE A 411 -2.20 -3.74 7.97
CA PHE A 411 -3.52 -3.65 7.31
C PHE A 411 -4.29 -4.98 7.28
N LEU A 412 -3.58 -6.11 7.14
CA LEU A 412 -4.18 -7.43 7.09
C LEU A 412 -4.55 -7.93 8.49
N LYS A 413 -3.80 -7.53 9.52
CA LYS A 413 -4.10 -7.84 10.93
C LYS A 413 -5.38 -7.15 11.39
N ASP A 414 -5.54 -5.89 11.02
CA ASP A 414 -6.70 -5.05 11.40
C ASP A 414 -7.94 -5.30 10.53
N SER A 415 -7.83 -6.16 9.51
CA SER A 415 -8.95 -6.50 8.64
C SER A 415 -10.05 -7.29 9.37
N TYR A 416 -11.31 -7.01 9.03
CA TYR A 416 -12.47 -7.77 9.52
C TYR A 416 -12.67 -9.11 8.79
N ASP A 417 -11.99 -9.34 7.66
CA ASP A 417 -12.10 -10.59 6.91
C ASP A 417 -11.23 -11.69 7.56
N PRO A 418 -11.83 -12.82 8.02
CA PRO A 418 -11.09 -13.94 8.59
C PRO A 418 -10.01 -14.51 7.68
N LYS A 419 -10.20 -14.45 6.35
CA LYS A 419 -9.19 -14.91 5.39
C LYS A 419 -7.99 -13.96 5.37
N MET A 420 -8.19 -12.65 5.42
CA MET A 420 -7.09 -11.68 5.47
C MET A 420 -6.32 -11.79 6.78
N GLN A 421 -7.01 -11.96 7.91
CA GLN A 421 -6.35 -12.24 9.20
C GLN A 421 -5.55 -13.54 9.18
N LYS A 422 -5.99 -14.54 8.40
CA LYS A 422 -5.23 -15.79 8.22
C LYS A 422 -3.97 -15.56 7.38
N VAL A 423 -4.04 -14.76 6.32
CA VAL A 423 -2.85 -14.35 5.54
C VAL A 423 -1.86 -13.59 6.41
N ALA A 424 -2.35 -12.70 7.27
CA ALA A 424 -1.52 -11.97 8.23
C ALA A 424 -0.81 -12.90 9.21
N ARG A 425 -1.51 -13.92 9.74
CA ARG A 425 -0.93 -14.92 10.67
C ARG A 425 0.13 -15.82 10.03
N ASN A 426 0.04 -16.03 8.73
CA ASN A 426 1.03 -16.84 7.98
C ASN A 426 2.24 -16.01 7.52
N ASN A 427 2.26 -14.70 7.81
CA ASN A 427 3.39 -13.85 7.48
C ASN A 427 4.53 -14.02 8.51
N ILE A 428 5.77 -13.93 8.02
CA ILE A 428 6.98 -13.87 8.84
C ILE A 428 7.63 -12.50 8.58
N VAL A 429 7.90 -11.76 9.66
CA VAL A 429 8.64 -10.49 9.61
C VAL A 429 10.03 -10.72 10.18
N GLU A 430 11.05 -10.59 9.33
CA GLU A 430 12.46 -10.85 9.67
C GLU A 430 13.38 -9.93 8.85
N ASN A 431 14.67 -9.94 9.18
CA ASN A 431 15.67 -9.13 8.47
C ASN A 431 15.99 -9.67 7.07
N GLU A 432 16.57 -8.81 6.23
CA GLU A 432 16.99 -9.12 4.86
C GLU A 432 17.86 -10.39 4.75
N GLU A 433 18.83 -10.57 5.65
CA GLU A 433 19.73 -11.75 5.67
C GLU A 433 19.01 -13.09 5.83
N TYR A 434 17.85 -13.10 6.50
CA TYR A 434 17.03 -14.31 6.66
C TYR A 434 16.37 -14.68 5.33
N PHE A 435 15.79 -13.69 4.65
CA PHE A 435 15.09 -13.90 3.39
C PHE A 435 16.03 -14.20 2.23
N GLU A 436 17.24 -13.64 2.21
CA GLU A 436 18.28 -13.99 1.24
C GLU A 436 18.58 -15.50 1.20
N LYS A 437 18.45 -16.20 2.33
CA LYS A 437 18.69 -17.65 2.43
C LYS A 437 17.48 -18.49 2.03
N ILE A 438 16.28 -18.01 2.32
CA ILE A 438 15.05 -18.82 2.24
C ILE A 438 14.28 -18.58 0.94
N ILE A 439 14.16 -17.33 0.48
CA ILE A 439 13.40 -16.99 -0.73
C ILE A 439 13.93 -17.75 -1.98
N PRO A 440 15.25 -17.95 -2.17
CA PRO A 440 15.76 -18.76 -3.28
C PRO A 440 15.33 -20.24 -3.26
N SER A 441 14.82 -20.77 -2.14
CA SER A 441 14.23 -22.11 -2.09
C SER A 441 13.02 -22.23 -3.02
N GLY A 442 12.24 -21.14 -3.17
CA GLY A 442 11.00 -21.11 -3.93
C GLY A 442 9.78 -21.64 -3.18
N GLU A 443 9.87 -21.91 -1.88
CA GLU A 443 8.76 -22.44 -1.07
C GLU A 443 7.98 -21.35 -0.32
N MET A 444 8.57 -20.17 -0.14
CA MET A 444 7.98 -19.04 0.57
C MET A 444 7.75 -17.87 -0.39
N GLY A 445 6.62 -17.18 -0.20
CA GLY A 445 6.35 -15.92 -0.90
C GLY A 445 7.04 -14.72 -0.25
N PHE A 446 7.01 -13.56 -0.88
CA PHE A 446 7.55 -12.33 -0.32
C PHE A 446 6.76 -11.11 -0.80
N VAL A 447 6.63 -10.09 0.04
CA VAL A 447 5.94 -8.85 -0.31
C VAL A 447 6.72 -8.06 -1.37
N VAL A 448 6.02 -7.52 -2.36
CA VAL A 448 6.59 -6.55 -3.30
C VAL A 448 5.60 -5.41 -3.48
N GLU A 449 6.12 -4.19 -3.58
CA GLU A 449 5.29 -3.01 -3.75
C GLU A 449 5.35 -2.56 -5.21
N LYS A 450 4.20 -2.57 -5.87
CA LYS A 450 4.03 -2.12 -7.25
C LYS A 450 3.80 -0.62 -7.28
N MET A 451 4.61 0.06 -8.06
CA MET A 451 4.55 1.49 -8.33
C MET A 451 3.47 1.83 -9.38
N GLN A 452 3.05 3.09 -9.46
CA GLN A 452 1.96 3.52 -10.36
C GLN A 452 2.28 3.33 -11.85
N ASN A 453 3.53 3.57 -12.29
CA ASN A 453 3.95 3.32 -13.67
C ASN A 453 4.24 1.83 -13.97
N GLY A 454 4.06 0.95 -12.97
CA GLY A 454 4.17 -0.50 -13.13
C GLY A 454 5.53 -1.10 -12.79
N HIS A 455 6.49 -0.32 -12.30
CA HIS A 455 7.72 -0.84 -11.70
C HIS A 455 7.46 -1.38 -10.30
N PHE A 456 8.45 -2.04 -9.71
CA PHE A 456 8.34 -2.63 -8.37
C PHE A 456 9.47 -2.13 -7.47
N ALA A 457 9.12 -1.70 -6.25
CA ALA A 457 10.09 -1.62 -5.17
C ALA A 457 10.29 -3.03 -4.62
N MET A 458 11.53 -3.52 -4.71
CA MET A 458 11.88 -4.91 -4.45
C MET A 458 13.14 -4.96 -3.63
N ALA A 459 13.19 -5.95 -2.73
CA ALA A 459 14.42 -6.28 -2.03
C ALA A 459 15.45 -6.90 -3.01
N PRO A 460 16.76 -6.71 -2.77
CA PRO A 460 17.85 -7.23 -3.61
C PRO A 460 17.79 -8.73 -3.96
N PHE A 461 17.22 -9.56 -3.08
CA PHE A 461 17.07 -11.00 -3.30
C PHE A 461 15.93 -11.38 -4.27
N ILE A 462 15.07 -10.44 -4.63
CA ILE A 462 14.06 -10.62 -5.69
C ILE A 462 14.70 -10.28 -7.03
N ASN A 463 15.31 -11.30 -7.62
CA ASN A 463 16.06 -11.20 -8.87
C ASN A 463 15.60 -12.24 -9.91
N GLU A 464 16.20 -12.22 -11.08
CA GLU A 464 15.90 -13.16 -12.18
C GLU A 464 15.91 -14.64 -11.74
N GLN A 465 16.87 -15.05 -10.90
CA GLN A 465 16.99 -16.45 -10.46
C GLN A 465 15.84 -16.86 -9.54
N THR A 466 15.50 -16.00 -8.58
CA THR A 466 14.39 -16.22 -7.65
C THR A 466 13.06 -16.27 -8.41
N MET A 467 12.87 -15.39 -9.41
CA MET A 467 11.66 -15.34 -10.24
C MET A 467 11.52 -16.51 -11.23
N GLN A 468 12.52 -17.38 -11.36
CA GLN A 468 12.34 -18.67 -12.02
C GLN A 468 11.43 -19.60 -11.22
N LYS A 469 11.45 -19.50 -9.88
CA LYS A 469 10.65 -20.33 -8.95
C LYS A 469 9.43 -19.62 -8.38
N LEU A 470 9.49 -18.30 -8.25
CA LEU A 470 8.38 -17.47 -7.79
C LEU A 470 7.65 -16.80 -8.95
N ARG A 471 6.41 -16.38 -8.72
CA ARG A 471 5.56 -15.66 -9.67
C ARG A 471 4.82 -14.55 -8.94
N LEU A 472 4.67 -13.41 -9.60
CA LEU A 472 3.85 -12.31 -9.10
C LEU A 472 2.37 -12.71 -9.02
N MET A 473 1.76 -12.43 -7.87
CA MET A 473 0.31 -12.56 -7.67
C MET A 473 -0.45 -11.60 -8.61
N LYS A 474 -1.69 -11.96 -8.99
CA LYS A 474 -2.46 -11.15 -9.94
C LYS A 474 -3.05 -9.92 -9.26
N ASP A 475 -3.69 -10.13 -8.12
CA ASP A 475 -4.36 -9.09 -7.36
C ASP A 475 -3.41 -8.51 -6.31
N THR A 476 -3.67 -7.27 -5.94
CA THR A 476 -3.03 -6.58 -4.82
C THR A 476 -3.92 -6.71 -3.60
N TYR A 477 -3.34 -6.72 -2.40
CA TYR A 477 -4.12 -6.79 -1.17
C TYR A 477 -4.37 -5.42 -0.53
N VAL A 478 -3.52 -4.43 -0.82
CA VAL A 478 -3.68 -3.03 -0.38
C VAL A 478 -3.33 -2.09 -1.53
N GLU A 479 -4.12 -1.03 -1.67
CA GLU A 479 -3.81 0.15 -2.47
C GLU A 479 -3.45 1.29 -1.51
N GLY A 480 -2.23 1.81 -1.66
CA GLY A 480 -1.61 2.75 -0.74
C GLY A 480 -1.44 4.12 -1.37
N PRO A 481 -2.31 5.10 -1.07
CA PRO A 481 -2.06 6.48 -1.47
C PRO A 481 -0.88 7.06 -0.67
N CYS A 482 0.14 7.54 -1.37
CA CYS A 482 1.34 8.12 -0.74
C CYS A 482 1.19 9.63 -0.55
N ALA A 483 1.64 10.11 0.61
CA ALA A 483 1.67 11.53 0.97
C ALA A 483 2.97 11.90 1.69
N PHE A 484 3.30 13.19 1.73
CA PHE A 484 4.36 13.70 2.58
C PHE A 484 3.80 13.87 4.00
N ALA A 485 4.56 13.44 5.01
CA ALA A 485 4.25 13.68 6.41
C ALA A 485 4.89 15.00 6.84
N LEU A 486 4.10 15.93 7.38
CA LEU A 486 4.57 17.18 7.95
C LEU A 486 4.05 17.31 9.37
N ARG A 487 4.68 18.21 10.12
CA ARG A 487 4.22 18.58 11.46
C ARG A 487 2.73 18.94 11.44
N LYS A 488 2.00 18.53 12.48
CA LYS A 488 0.57 18.84 12.61
C LYS A 488 0.33 20.35 12.64
N GLY A 489 -0.53 20.85 11.74
CA GLY A 489 -0.77 22.27 11.54
C GLY A 489 0.36 23.01 10.83
N SER A 490 1.23 22.31 10.08
CA SER A 490 2.39 22.91 9.42
C SER A 490 2.00 24.05 8.44
N PRO A 491 2.69 25.21 8.50
CA PRO A 491 2.42 26.33 7.62
C PRO A 491 2.68 26.02 6.14
N TYR A 492 3.54 25.04 5.87
CA TYR A 492 3.96 24.65 4.54
C TYR A 492 2.90 23.86 3.76
N MET A 493 1.84 23.37 4.43
CA MET A 493 0.76 22.61 3.78
C MET A 493 0.13 23.35 2.60
N ASN A 494 -0.12 24.65 2.75
CA ASN A 494 -0.75 25.46 1.71
C ASN A 494 0.16 25.69 0.50
N ILE A 495 1.47 25.50 0.66
CA ILE A 495 2.48 25.69 -0.37
C ILE A 495 2.73 24.39 -1.13
N ILE A 496 2.96 23.29 -0.40
CA ILE A 496 3.33 22.00 -1.00
C ILE A 496 2.15 21.36 -1.74
N ASN A 497 0.92 21.47 -1.22
CA ASN A 497 -0.25 20.79 -1.79
C ASN A 497 -0.60 21.24 -3.23
N PRO A 498 -0.54 22.53 -3.59
CA PRO A 498 -0.66 22.95 -4.99
C PRO A 498 0.45 22.40 -5.89
N ILE A 499 1.69 22.37 -5.41
CA ILE A 499 2.86 21.88 -6.17
C ILE A 499 2.69 20.40 -6.47
N LEU A 500 2.38 19.59 -5.46
CA LEU A 500 2.13 18.16 -5.61
C LEU A 500 1.02 17.87 -6.63
N ARG A 501 -0.07 18.64 -6.60
CA ARG A 501 -1.15 18.52 -7.58
C ARG A 501 -0.67 18.82 -9.00
N LYS A 502 0.06 19.92 -9.22
CA LYS A 502 0.63 20.27 -10.53
C LYS A 502 1.57 19.17 -11.05
N LEU A 503 2.47 18.66 -10.20
CA LEU A 503 3.45 17.63 -10.57
C LEU A 503 2.78 16.31 -10.96
N ARG A 504 1.76 15.91 -10.20
CA ARG A 504 0.93 14.74 -10.48
C ARG A 504 0.16 14.91 -11.78
N ASP A 505 -0.53 16.03 -11.95
CA ASP A 505 -1.37 16.29 -13.14
C ASP A 505 -0.51 16.43 -14.41
N ALA A 506 0.75 16.87 -14.29
CA ALA A 506 1.72 16.89 -15.38
C ALA A 506 2.35 15.51 -15.70
N GLY A 507 2.14 14.50 -14.85
CA GLY A 507 2.72 13.16 -15.02
C GLY A 507 4.23 13.07 -14.72
N LEU A 508 4.82 14.11 -14.11
CA LEU A 508 6.26 14.13 -13.79
C LEU A 508 6.65 13.04 -12.78
N VAL A 509 5.72 12.69 -11.90
CA VAL A 509 5.87 11.60 -10.92
C VAL A 509 6.16 10.26 -11.61
N LEU A 510 5.44 9.94 -12.69
CA LEU A 510 5.63 8.69 -13.45
C LEU A 510 6.95 8.70 -14.25
N TYR A 511 7.33 9.88 -14.75
CA TYR A 511 8.60 10.06 -15.45
C TYR A 511 9.79 9.87 -14.51
N TRP A 512 9.75 10.47 -13.31
CA TRP A 512 10.82 10.30 -12.33
C TRP A 512 10.89 8.87 -11.80
N GLU A 513 9.76 8.17 -11.66
CA GLU A 513 9.76 6.73 -11.36
C GLU A 513 10.60 5.93 -12.39
N ASP A 514 10.31 6.09 -13.69
CA ASP A 514 11.05 5.41 -14.76
C ASP A 514 12.52 5.83 -14.81
N MET A 515 12.80 7.12 -14.63
CA MET A 515 14.17 7.65 -14.59
C MET A 515 14.98 7.03 -13.44
N THR A 516 14.41 6.94 -12.23
CA THR A 516 15.08 6.34 -11.08
C THR A 516 15.33 4.85 -11.28
N VAL A 517 14.35 4.11 -11.83
CA VAL A 517 14.52 2.68 -12.14
C VAL A 517 15.68 2.48 -13.12
N ARG A 518 15.75 3.28 -14.19
CA ARG A 518 16.83 3.17 -15.19
C ARG A 518 18.22 3.49 -14.64
N ASN A 519 18.30 4.42 -13.69
CA ASN A 519 19.57 4.90 -13.15
C ASN A 519 20.10 4.05 -11.99
N PHE A 520 19.21 3.53 -11.14
CA PHE A 520 19.59 2.92 -9.85
C PHE A 520 19.13 1.48 -9.67
N MET A 521 18.25 0.95 -10.52
CA MET A 521 17.72 -0.40 -10.40
C MET A 521 18.06 -1.26 -11.63
N SER A 522 17.95 -2.57 -11.46
CA SER A 522 18.16 -3.53 -12.54
C SER A 522 16.90 -3.68 -13.38
N THR A 523 16.94 -3.21 -14.63
CA THR A 523 15.86 -3.42 -15.60
C THR A 523 15.57 -4.90 -15.83
N ARG A 524 16.60 -5.76 -15.73
CA ARG A 524 16.43 -7.22 -15.89
C ARG A 524 15.57 -7.81 -14.79
N ASP A 525 15.79 -7.42 -13.53
CA ASP A 525 15.02 -7.94 -12.40
C ASP A 525 13.58 -7.42 -12.42
N GLN A 526 13.39 -6.14 -12.79
CA GLN A 526 12.05 -5.59 -13.03
C GLN A 526 11.29 -6.39 -14.10
N LEU A 527 11.93 -6.65 -15.24
CA LEU A 527 11.34 -7.45 -16.31
C LEU A 527 11.09 -8.89 -15.89
N ALA A 528 11.94 -9.48 -15.05
CA ALA A 528 11.73 -10.82 -14.52
C ALA A 528 10.45 -10.89 -13.67
N VAL A 529 10.20 -9.90 -12.81
CA VAL A 529 8.96 -9.82 -12.02
C VAL A 529 7.74 -9.56 -12.89
N ILE A 530 7.80 -8.57 -13.79
CA ILE A 530 6.70 -8.25 -14.72
C ILE A 530 6.33 -9.45 -15.59
N ASN A 531 7.32 -10.15 -16.13
CA ASN A 531 7.10 -11.30 -17.02
C ASN A 531 6.93 -12.63 -16.27
N SER A 532 7.06 -12.66 -14.94
CA SER A 532 6.94 -13.90 -14.15
C SER A 532 5.57 -14.62 -14.31
N ARG A 533 4.56 -13.88 -14.75
CA ARG A 533 3.21 -14.38 -15.05
C ARG A 533 3.05 -14.90 -16.47
N LYS A 534 3.91 -14.49 -17.40
CA LYS A 534 3.87 -15.00 -18.77
C LYS A 534 4.31 -16.46 -18.74
N GLY A 535 3.51 -17.35 -19.33
CA GLY A 535 3.90 -18.74 -19.51
C GLY A 535 5.18 -18.82 -20.36
N PRO A 536 5.91 -19.95 -20.33
CA PRO A 536 7.03 -20.14 -21.25
C PRO A 536 6.55 -19.93 -22.69
N GLU A 537 7.34 -19.21 -23.50
CA GLU A 537 7.04 -18.84 -24.89
C GLU A 537 6.70 -20.06 -25.78
N ASN A 538 7.01 -21.27 -25.32
CA ASN A 538 6.73 -22.54 -25.99
C ASN A 538 5.35 -23.13 -25.70
N THR A 539 4.41 -22.38 -25.11
CA THR A 539 3.03 -22.84 -24.98
C THR A 539 2.29 -22.65 -26.30
N PRO A 540 1.57 -23.67 -26.82
CA PRO A 540 0.85 -23.56 -28.08
C PRO A 540 -0.18 -22.44 -27.96
N THR A 541 -0.10 -21.47 -28.87
CA THR A 541 -1.05 -20.36 -28.96
C THR A 541 -2.44 -20.95 -29.23
N GLN A 542 -3.43 -20.62 -28.40
CA GLN A 542 -4.80 -21.04 -28.62
C GLN A 542 -5.29 -20.39 -29.92
N LEU A 543 -5.34 -21.17 -31.01
CA LEU A 543 -5.95 -20.72 -32.26
C LEU A 543 -7.44 -20.48 -31.98
N HIS A 544 -7.84 -19.22 -31.87
CA HIS A 544 -9.24 -18.87 -31.85
C HIS A 544 -9.85 -19.22 -33.21
N LEU A 545 -10.89 -20.05 -33.21
CA LEU A 545 -11.68 -20.45 -34.39
C LEU A 545 -12.44 -19.30 -35.07
N ARG A 546 -12.17 -18.04 -34.69
CA ARG A 546 -12.70 -16.85 -35.34
C ARG A 546 -11.61 -16.26 -36.23
N HIS A 547 -11.60 -16.74 -37.47
CA HIS A 547 -11.08 -15.98 -38.60
C HIS A 547 -12.22 -15.20 -39.25
#